data_AF-G7YUC1-F1
#
_entry.id   AF-G7YUC1-F1
#
_cell.length_a   1.000
_cell.length_b   1.000
_cell.length_c   1.000
_cell.angle_alpha   90.00
_cell.angle_beta   90.00
_cell.angle_gamma   90.00
#
_symmetry.space_group_name_H-M   'P 1'
#
loop_
_entity.id
_entity.type
_entity.pdbx_description
1 polymer ?
#
loop_
_entity_poly.entity_id
_entity_poly.type
_entity_poly.pdbx_seq_one_letter_code
_entity_poly.pdbx_strand_id
1 'polypeptide(L)'
;MLGVYNPRVNLPAFGDGHLGLGHPDVERRLTDFSILDVMSSNNMINYKRFTLLCVCSTHRNNSEPDARIVFGSHASVNLRAFHMVPLVAFRGSWKLHILSLGTPTGPISQRLLVGMLDSTSWLSKLSVAHAETVNTGLGAQKSGNLYVVDCNRMDQMPILRIALDGAQFDLQPRAYIQQDVVEGRMRCFSSIVPDPAVKSGGMILGMTFMEHFIITFDQQQRKMGFQQRVC
;
A
#
# COMPACT_ATOMS: atom_id res chain seq x y z
N MET A 1 -6.03 15.59 -17.39
CA MET A 1 -5.19 14.54 -18.00
C MET A 1 -5.67 13.24 -17.41
N LEU A 2 -6.35 12.46 -18.25
CA LEU A 2 -7.14 11.27 -17.94
C LEU A 2 -6.29 10.20 -17.26
N GLY A 3 -6.89 9.46 -16.33
CA GLY A 3 -6.30 8.25 -15.77
C GLY A 3 -5.82 7.36 -16.91
N VAL A 4 -4.52 7.07 -16.92
CA VAL A 4 -3.93 6.20 -17.93
C VAL A 4 -4.41 4.80 -17.64
N TYR A 5 -5.48 4.39 -18.33
CA TYR A 5 -5.82 3.00 -18.52
C TYR A 5 -4.57 2.29 -19.04
N ASN A 6 -4.01 1.41 -18.22
CA ASN A 6 -2.88 0.56 -18.59
C ASN A 6 -3.43 -0.85 -18.87
N PRO A 7 -3.68 -1.21 -20.14
CA PRO A 7 -4.22 -2.52 -20.51
C PRO A 7 -3.28 -3.71 -20.23
N ARG A 8 -2.09 -3.46 -19.67
CA ARG A 8 -1.12 -4.50 -19.30
C ARG A 8 -1.13 -4.87 -17.83
N VAL A 9 -2.03 -4.30 -17.03
CA VAL A 9 -2.24 -4.78 -15.67
C VAL A 9 -3.17 -5.99 -15.76
N ASN A 10 -2.61 -7.20 -15.79
CA ASN A 10 -3.34 -8.46 -15.62
C ASN A 10 -3.90 -8.54 -14.18
N LEU A 11 -4.80 -7.63 -13.82
CA LEU A 11 -5.72 -7.85 -12.72
C LEU A 11 -6.86 -8.70 -13.28
N PRO A 12 -7.25 -9.80 -12.61
CA PRO A 12 -8.47 -10.48 -12.99
C PRO A 12 -9.64 -9.49 -12.82
N ALA A 13 -10.30 -9.15 -13.92
CA ALA A 13 -11.43 -8.23 -13.95
C ALA A 13 -12.66 -8.93 -13.36
N PHE A 14 -12.72 -9.04 -12.04
CA PHE A 14 -13.90 -9.52 -11.32
C PHE A 14 -14.96 -8.41 -11.10
N GLY A 15 -14.73 -7.20 -11.59
CA GLY A 15 -15.65 -6.07 -11.44
C GLY A 15 -15.85 -5.31 -12.76
N ASP A 16 -17.01 -4.66 -12.87
CA ASP A 16 -17.46 -3.95 -14.09
C ASP A 16 -16.66 -2.66 -14.38
N GLY A 17 -15.92 -2.14 -13.40
CA GLY A 17 -15.16 -0.89 -13.56
C GLY A 17 -14.40 -0.46 -12.30
N HIS A 18 -13.89 0.78 -12.32
CA HIS A 18 -13.09 1.37 -11.24
C HIS A 18 -13.73 2.65 -10.70
N LEU A 19 -13.89 2.73 -9.37
CA LEU A 19 -14.21 3.97 -8.67
C LEU A 19 -12.93 4.61 -8.13
N GLY A 20 -12.49 5.71 -8.75
CA GLY A 20 -11.28 6.42 -8.33
C GLY A 20 -11.50 7.19 -7.01
N LEU A 21 -10.71 6.84 -5.99
CA LEU A 21 -10.72 7.51 -4.68
C LEU A 21 -9.49 8.38 -4.43
N GLY A 22 -8.76 8.76 -5.48
CA GLY A 22 -7.51 9.52 -5.35
C GLY A 22 -7.73 10.90 -4.75
N HIS A 23 -6.76 11.36 -3.95
CA HIS A 23 -6.75 12.74 -3.45
C HIS A 23 -6.69 13.72 -4.63
N PRO A 24 -7.55 14.77 -4.67
CA PRO A 24 -7.53 15.79 -5.72
C PRO A 24 -6.18 16.47 -5.83
N ASP A 25 -5.79 16.83 -7.05
CA ASP A 25 -4.58 17.62 -7.26
C ASP A 25 -4.84 19.10 -6.97
N VAL A 26 -4.31 19.58 -5.85
CA VAL A 26 -4.51 20.96 -5.36
C VAL A 26 -3.74 22.00 -6.17
N GLU A 27 -2.81 21.57 -7.03
CA GLU A 27 -1.99 22.47 -7.85
C GLU A 27 -2.51 22.61 -9.29
N ARG A 28 -3.57 21.88 -9.65
CA ARG A 28 -4.18 21.99 -10.98
C ARG A 28 -4.87 23.33 -11.13
N ARG A 29 -4.66 23.94 -12.30
CA ARG A 29 -5.39 25.16 -12.73
C ARG A 29 -6.90 24.93 -12.86
N LEU A 30 -7.31 23.70 -13.19
CA LEU A 30 -8.71 23.28 -13.21
C LEU A 30 -9.00 22.53 -11.92
N THR A 31 -10.08 22.92 -11.22
CA THR A 31 -10.50 22.27 -9.98
C THR A 31 -10.71 20.77 -10.22
N ASP A 32 -9.94 19.97 -9.49
CA ASP A 32 -10.07 18.52 -9.46
C ASP A 32 -11.04 18.14 -8.33
N PHE A 33 -11.95 17.21 -8.59
CA PHE A 33 -12.96 16.80 -7.62
C PHE A 33 -12.88 15.30 -7.37
N SER A 34 -12.92 14.91 -6.10
CA SER A 34 -13.08 13.52 -5.70
C SER A 34 -14.54 13.17 -5.45
N ILE A 35 -14.86 11.87 -5.38
CA ILE A 35 -16.18 11.43 -4.92
C ILE A 35 -16.49 11.92 -3.49
N LEU A 36 -15.47 12.14 -2.64
CA LEU A 36 -15.66 12.69 -1.30
C LEU A 36 -16.18 14.12 -1.33
N ASP A 37 -15.79 14.90 -2.35
CA ASP A 37 -16.30 16.26 -2.54
C ASP A 37 -17.79 16.23 -2.88
N VAL A 38 -18.22 15.31 -3.74
CA VAL A 38 -19.62 15.10 -4.11
C VAL A 38 -20.45 14.61 -2.93
N MET A 39 -19.96 13.60 -2.20
CA MET A 39 -20.67 13.06 -1.02
C MET A 39 -20.82 14.13 0.06
N SER A 40 -19.77 14.94 0.28
CA SER A 40 -19.79 16.03 1.24
C SER A 40 -20.75 17.15 0.82
N SER A 41 -20.76 17.56 -0.46
CA SER A 41 -21.67 18.61 -0.94
C SER A 41 -23.15 18.21 -0.86
N ASN A 42 -23.43 16.90 -0.87
CA ASN A 42 -24.78 16.35 -0.74
C ASN A 42 -25.11 15.91 0.71
N ASN A 43 -24.31 16.33 1.71
CA ASN A 43 -24.52 16.00 3.12
C ASN A 43 -24.57 14.48 3.43
N MET A 44 -23.96 13.64 2.60
CA MET A 44 -23.93 12.18 2.79
C MET A 44 -22.85 11.76 3.79
N ILE A 45 -21.82 12.58 3.96
CA ILE A 45 -20.71 12.36 4.90
C ILE A 45 -20.40 13.64 5.66
N ASN A 46 -20.00 13.49 6.91
CA ASN A 46 -19.61 14.59 7.78
C ASN A 46 -18.14 15.01 7.67
N TYR A 47 -17.28 14.15 7.10
CA TYR A 47 -15.86 14.43 6.87
C TYR A 47 -15.44 13.88 5.52
N LYS A 48 -14.62 14.62 4.76
CA LYS A 48 -14.04 14.17 3.49
C LYS A 48 -12.90 13.17 3.76
N ARG A 49 -13.27 11.96 4.14
CA ARG A 49 -12.34 10.84 4.35
C ARG A 49 -13.00 9.52 4.06
N PHE A 50 -12.17 8.50 3.87
CA PHE A 50 -12.61 7.12 3.92
C PHE A 50 -11.61 6.24 4.65
N THR A 51 -12.07 5.11 5.18
CA THR A 51 -11.24 4.12 5.87
C THR A 51 -11.40 2.77 5.18
N LEU A 52 -10.27 2.13 4.85
CA LEU A 52 -10.20 0.78 4.32
C LEU A 52 -9.90 -0.20 5.45
N LEU A 53 -10.73 -1.23 5.58
CA LEU A 53 -10.60 -2.30 6.57
C LEU A 53 -10.57 -3.64 5.83
N CYS A 54 -9.41 -4.31 5.79
CA CYS A 54 -9.30 -5.67 5.26
C CYS A 54 -9.55 -6.69 6.37
N VAL A 55 -10.26 -7.78 6.07
CA VAL A 55 -10.51 -8.88 7.03
C VAL A 55 -9.35 -9.88 6.99
N CYS A 56 -9.00 -10.41 8.17
CA CYS A 56 -8.01 -11.48 8.32
C CYS A 56 -8.37 -12.68 7.49
N SER A 57 -7.40 -13.21 6.73
CA SER A 57 -7.61 -14.38 5.88
C SER A 57 -8.20 -15.56 6.66
N THR A 58 -7.79 -15.74 7.92
CA THR A 58 -8.31 -16.75 8.85
C THR A 58 -9.76 -16.53 9.27
N HIS A 59 -10.28 -15.30 9.15
CA HIS A 59 -11.65 -14.94 9.53
C HIS A 59 -12.56 -14.76 8.31
N ARG A 60 -12.02 -14.80 7.09
CA ARG A 60 -12.82 -14.72 5.86
C ARG A 60 -13.77 -15.91 5.80
N ASN A 61 -15.03 -15.62 5.49
CA ASN A 61 -16.09 -16.61 5.40
C ASN A 61 -17.13 -16.11 4.40
N ASN A 62 -18.04 -16.99 3.98
CA ASN A 62 -19.05 -16.65 2.96
C ASN A 62 -20.14 -15.68 3.46
N SER A 63 -20.15 -15.35 4.74
CA SER A 63 -21.20 -14.52 5.38
C SER A 63 -20.75 -13.08 5.63
N GLU A 64 -19.44 -12.81 5.66
CA GLU A 64 -18.86 -11.48 5.90
C GLU A 64 -18.00 -11.02 4.72
N PRO A 65 -17.96 -9.70 4.42
CA PRO A 65 -17.15 -9.20 3.33
C PRO A 65 -15.65 -9.26 3.65
N ASP A 66 -14.83 -9.64 2.67
CA ASP A 66 -13.36 -9.71 2.79
C ASP A 66 -12.69 -8.36 3.10
N ALA A 67 -13.38 -7.26 2.77
CA ALA A 67 -12.97 -5.91 3.12
C ALA A 67 -14.18 -4.99 3.23
N ARG A 68 -14.04 -3.91 3.99
CA ARG A 68 -15.03 -2.84 4.12
C ARG A 68 -14.38 -1.51 3.82
N ILE A 69 -15.14 -0.65 3.14
CA ILE A 69 -14.83 0.77 3.01
C ILE A 69 -15.87 1.57 3.79
N VAL A 70 -15.40 2.52 4.58
CA VAL A 70 -16.24 3.41 5.38
C VAL A 70 -15.99 4.83 4.92
N PHE A 71 -17.02 5.56 4.51
CA PHE A 71 -16.93 6.98 4.17
C PHE A 71 -17.34 7.85 5.36
N GLY A 72 -16.62 8.94 5.61
CA GLY A 72 -16.90 9.85 6.73
C GLY A 72 -16.46 9.31 8.10
N SER A 73 -17.27 9.54 9.14
CA SER A 73 -17.07 8.93 10.47
C SER A 73 -17.91 7.67 10.65
N HIS A 74 -17.41 6.72 11.43
CA HIS A 74 -18.19 5.56 11.86
C HIS A 74 -17.74 5.11 13.25
N ALA A 75 -18.65 4.55 14.05
CA ALA A 75 -18.36 4.14 15.43
C ALA A 75 -17.27 3.07 15.53
N SER A 76 -17.10 2.25 14.49
CA SER A 76 -16.04 1.24 14.44
C SER A 76 -14.64 1.79 14.12
N VAL A 77 -14.49 3.10 13.88
CA VAL A 77 -13.22 3.73 13.49
C VAL A 77 -12.80 4.74 14.55
N ASN A 78 -11.81 4.37 15.36
CA ASN A 78 -11.22 5.26 16.37
C ASN A 78 -9.91 5.88 15.85
N LEU A 79 -9.98 7.12 15.34
CA LEU A 79 -8.82 7.83 14.78
C LEU A 79 -7.65 8.03 15.76
N ARG A 80 -7.90 7.99 17.08
CA ARG A 80 -6.83 8.12 18.07
C ARG A 80 -5.88 6.93 18.08
N ALA A 81 -6.31 5.79 17.53
CA ALA A 81 -5.50 4.59 17.40
C ALA A 81 -4.59 4.59 16.15
N PHE A 82 -4.67 5.63 15.30
CA PHE A 82 -3.93 5.71 14.05
C PHE A 82 -2.68 6.59 14.21
N HIS A 83 -1.58 6.16 13.63
CA HIS A 83 -0.44 7.03 13.35
C HIS A 83 -0.74 7.84 12.08
N MET A 84 -0.95 9.16 12.25
CA MET A 84 -1.32 10.06 11.16
C MET A 84 -0.08 10.65 10.48
N VAL A 85 0.12 10.31 9.21
CA VAL A 85 1.27 10.71 8.39
C VAL A 85 0.82 11.78 7.37
N PRO A 86 1.53 12.91 7.24
CA PRO A 86 1.20 13.95 6.26
C PRO A 86 1.37 13.47 4.81
N LEU A 87 0.51 13.98 3.93
CA LEU A 87 0.62 13.73 2.49
C LEU A 87 1.71 14.59 1.85
N VAL A 88 2.30 14.06 0.78
CA VAL A 88 3.12 14.86 -0.15
C VAL A 88 2.17 15.72 -0.99
N ALA A 89 2.27 17.04 -0.86
CA ALA A 89 1.30 18.00 -1.40
C ALA A 89 1.25 18.10 -2.94
N PHE A 90 2.23 17.53 -3.64
CA PHE A 90 2.45 17.78 -5.06
C PHE A 90 1.85 16.64 -5.92
N ARG A 91 0.81 16.97 -6.71
CA ARG A 91 0.27 16.19 -7.85
C ARG A 91 -0.81 15.13 -7.59
N GLY A 92 -1.74 15.36 -6.67
CA GLY A 92 -2.84 14.44 -6.37
C GLY A 92 -2.37 13.02 -6.01
N SER A 93 -3.31 12.10 -5.77
CA SER A 93 -3.05 10.75 -5.25
C SER A 93 -2.64 10.70 -3.77
N TRP A 94 -2.75 9.50 -3.18
CA TRP A 94 -2.40 9.24 -1.80
C TRP A 94 -0.91 8.92 -1.68
N LYS A 95 -0.10 9.97 -1.53
CA LYS A 95 1.36 9.88 -1.47
C LYS A 95 1.90 10.31 -0.12
N LEU A 96 2.92 9.62 0.36
CA LEU A 96 3.64 9.91 1.60
C LEU A 96 5.16 9.81 1.39
N HIS A 97 5.93 10.41 2.29
CA HIS A 97 7.37 10.24 2.33
C HIS A 97 7.74 8.94 3.05
N ILE A 98 8.52 8.10 2.40
CA ILE A 98 9.22 6.97 3.02
C ILE A 98 10.66 7.41 3.21
N LEU A 99 11.06 7.58 4.47
CA LEU A 99 12.36 8.13 4.84
C LEU A 99 13.48 7.09 4.70
N SER A 100 13.20 5.84 5.06
CA SER A 100 14.14 4.74 4.92
C SER A 100 13.45 3.39 4.92
N LEU A 101 14.10 2.41 4.28
CA LEU A 101 13.79 1.00 4.36
C LEU A 101 14.96 0.28 5.04
N GLY A 102 14.69 -0.64 5.94
CA GLY A 102 15.74 -1.36 6.65
C GLY A 102 15.22 -2.52 7.46
N THR A 103 16.02 -2.91 8.44
CA THR A 103 15.67 -3.88 9.47
C THR A 103 15.83 -3.22 10.85
N PRO A 104 15.41 -3.89 11.93
CA PRO A 104 15.76 -3.42 13.28
C PRO A 104 17.26 -3.32 13.56
N THR A 105 18.10 -4.03 12.79
CA THR A 105 19.57 -4.05 12.96
C THR A 105 20.29 -2.97 12.16
N GLY A 106 19.63 -2.33 11.17
CA GLY A 106 20.23 -1.25 10.41
C GLY A 106 19.47 -0.88 9.14
N PRO A 107 19.81 0.26 8.50
CA PRO A 107 19.18 0.67 7.25
C PRO A 107 19.67 -0.20 6.07
N ILE A 108 18.75 -0.57 5.17
CA ILE A 108 19.06 -1.15 3.86
C ILE A 108 19.16 -0.04 2.80
N SER A 109 18.28 0.95 2.88
CA SER A 109 18.26 2.13 2.03
C SER A 109 17.79 3.34 2.83
N GLN A 110 18.61 4.40 2.86
CA GLN A 110 18.26 5.70 3.45
C GLN A 110 17.81 6.71 2.40
N ARG A 111 17.47 6.23 1.19
CA ARG A 111 16.99 7.10 0.12
C ARG A 111 15.55 7.52 0.43
N LEU A 112 15.30 8.83 0.41
CA LEU A 112 13.93 9.37 0.47
C LEU A 112 13.14 8.92 -0.76
N LEU A 113 12.02 8.25 -0.53
CA LEU A 113 11.07 7.84 -1.57
C LEU A 113 9.73 8.55 -1.38
N VAL A 114 9.01 8.73 -2.48
CA VAL A 114 7.60 9.09 -2.48
C VAL A 114 6.80 7.81 -2.69
N GLY A 115 6.18 7.32 -1.62
CA GLY A 115 5.33 6.14 -1.62
C GLY A 115 3.90 6.50 -1.97
N MET A 116 3.33 5.88 -3.02
CA MET A 116 1.92 5.98 -3.37
C MET A 116 1.18 4.73 -2.91
N LEU A 117 0.11 4.89 -2.14
CA LEU A 117 -0.81 3.78 -1.84
C LEU A 117 -1.75 3.58 -3.02
N ASP A 118 -1.76 2.37 -3.58
CA ASP A 118 -2.52 2.04 -4.78
C ASP A 118 -3.19 0.69 -4.64
N SER A 119 -4.50 0.71 -4.38
CA SER A 119 -5.32 -0.50 -4.26
C SER A 119 -5.53 -1.23 -5.60
N THR A 120 -5.13 -0.63 -6.73
CA THR A 120 -5.12 -1.32 -8.02
C THR A 120 -3.85 -2.16 -8.24
N SER A 121 -2.84 -2.01 -7.38
CA SER A 121 -1.66 -2.88 -7.41
C SER A 121 -1.76 -3.94 -6.32
N TRP A 122 -1.64 -5.22 -6.68
CA TRP A 122 -1.54 -6.28 -5.67
C TRP A 122 -0.19 -6.22 -4.93
N LEU A 123 0.90 -6.24 -5.71
CA LEU A 123 2.28 -6.20 -5.20
C LEU A 123 2.76 -4.76 -4.99
N SER A 124 3.73 -4.60 -4.08
CA SER A 124 4.47 -3.35 -3.94
C SER A 124 5.57 -3.26 -5.00
N LYS A 125 5.88 -2.06 -5.47
CA LYS A 125 6.80 -1.87 -6.61
C LYS A 125 7.83 -0.79 -6.34
N LEU A 126 9.04 -1.06 -6.80
CA LEU A 126 10.17 -0.12 -6.81
C LEU A 126 10.83 -0.10 -8.18
N SER A 127 11.60 0.94 -8.47
CA SER A 127 12.52 0.91 -9.62
C SER A 127 13.43 -0.32 -9.53
N VAL A 128 13.82 -0.88 -10.67
CA VAL A 128 14.62 -2.12 -10.75
C VAL A 128 15.81 -2.15 -9.76
N ALA A 129 16.63 -1.09 -9.75
CA ALA A 129 17.81 -1.01 -8.88
C ALA A 129 17.48 -0.96 -7.37
N HIS A 130 16.40 -0.27 -6.98
CA HIS A 130 15.98 -0.22 -5.57
C HIS A 130 15.29 -1.50 -5.12
N ALA A 131 14.49 -2.14 -5.99
CA ALA A 131 13.94 -3.46 -5.70
C ALA A 131 15.07 -4.46 -5.44
N GLU A 132 16.15 -4.42 -6.25
CA GLU A 132 17.33 -5.26 -6.04
C GLU A 132 18.00 -4.98 -4.69
N THR A 133 18.28 -3.71 -4.39
CA THR A 133 18.89 -3.29 -3.11
C THR A 133 18.06 -3.76 -1.92
N VAL A 134 16.75 -3.53 -1.94
CA VAL A 134 15.86 -3.86 -0.81
C VAL A 134 15.75 -5.38 -0.64
N ASN A 135 15.49 -6.11 -1.71
CA ASN A 135 15.28 -7.56 -1.63
C ASN A 135 16.56 -8.31 -1.26
N THR A 136 17.71 -7.92 -1.81
CA THR A 136 19.00 -8.53 -1.44
C THR A 136 19.38 -8.20 0.01
N GLY A 137 19.11 -6.96 0.48
CA GLY A 137 19.28 -6.58 1.88
C GLY A 137 18.37 -7.33 2.85
N LEU A 138 17.22 -7.82 2.38
CA LEU A 138 16.33 -8.72 3.13
C LEU A 138 16.73 -10.19 3.01
N GLY A 139 17.75 -10.55 2.22
CA GLY A 139 18.23 -11.92 2.06
C GLY A 139 17.52 -12.73 0.97
N ALA A 140 16.69 -12.11 0.13
CA ALA A 140 16.07 -12.77 -1.01
C ALA A 140 17.02 -12.83 -2.22
N GLN A 141 16.88 -13.86 -3.05
CA GLN A 141 17.71 -14.11 -4.21
C GLN A 141 16.95 -13.82 -5.50
N LYS A 142 17.60 -13.18 -6.47
CA LYS A 142 16.98 -12.87 -7.76
C LYS A 142 16.74 -14.17 -8.55
N SER A 143 15.52 -14.35 -9.05
CA SER A 143 15.14 -15.45 -9.95
C SER A 143 14.20 -14.91 -11.02
N GLY A 144 14.72 -14.76 -12.25
CA GLY A 144 14.03 -14.06 -13.33
C GLY A 144 13.70 -12.61 -12.94
N ASN A 145 12.41 -12.27 -12.97
CA ASN A 145 11.89 -10.93 -12.64
C ASN A 145 11.44 -10.79 -11.17
N LEU A 146 11.68 -11.80 -10.34
CA LEU A 146 11.24 -11.83 -8.94
C LEU A 146 12.42 -12.09 -8.00
N TYR A 147 12.16 -11.92 -6.71
CA TYR A 147 13.11 -12.21 -5.64
C TYR A 147 12.54 -13.31 -4.77
N VAL A 148 13.16 -14.49 -4.81
CA VAL A 148 12.68 -15.71 -4.17
C VAL A 148 13.43 -16.00 -2.88
N VAL A 149 12.79 -16.73 -1.98
CA VAL A 149 13.33 -17.20 -0.71
C VAL A 149 13.02 -18.67 -0.54
N ASP A 150 13.79 -19.37 0.30
CA ASP A 150 13.43 -20.72 0.72
C ASP A 150 12.17 -20.65 1.60
N CYS A 151 11.09 -21.29 1.14
CA CYS A 151 9.82 -21.34 1.86
C CYS A 151 9.96 -21.89 3.29
N ASN A 152 10.89 -22.83 3.52
CA ASN A 152 11.13 -23.42 4.83
C ASN A 152 11.85 -22.47 5.79
N ARG A 153 12.42 -21.37 5.28
CA ARG A 153 13.15 -20.35 6.05
C ARG A 153 12.43 -19.01 6.08
N MET A 154 11.17 -18.97 5.64
CA MET A 154 10.39 -17.73 5.60
C MET A 154 10.32 -17.05 6.96
N ASP A 155 10.03 -17.80 8.03
CA ASP A 155 9.93 -17.26 9.39
C ASP A 155 11.28 -16.79 9.95
N GLN A 156 12.40 -17.10 9.28
CA GLN A 156 13.75 -16.66 9.65
C GLN A 156 14.20 -15.40 8.88
N MET A 157 13.39 -14.94 7.92
CA MET A 157 13.69 -13.72 7.17
C MET A 157 13.66 -12.49 8.12
N PRO A 158 14.42 -11.43 7.82
CA PRO A 158 14.51 -10.26 8.69
C PRO A 158 13.24 -9.42 8.69
N ILE A 159 12.84 -8.87 9.84
CA ILE A 159 11.76 -7.87 9.89
C ILE A 159 12.08 -6.70 8.94
N LEU A 160 11.12 -6.35 8.08
CA LEU A 160 11.20 -5.17 7.23
C LEU A 160 10.68 -3.95 8.00
N ARG A 161 11.57 -3.01 8.27
CA ARG A 161 11.28 -1.72 8.90
C ARG A 161 11.08 -0.64 7.84
N ILE A 162 9.93 0.01 7.88
CA ILE A 162 9.57 1.14 7.02
C ILE A 162 9.43 2.38 7.90
N ALA A 163 10.30 3.37 7.69
CA ALA A 163 10.21 4.64 8.39
C ALA A 163 9.50 5.67 7.52
N LEU A 164 8.45 6.28 8.05
CA LEU A 164 7.68 7.35 7.46
C LEU A 164 7.83 8.62 8.30
N ASP A 165 7.28 9.73 7.84
CA ASP A 165 7.25 10.96 8.63
C ASP A 165 6.36 10.78 9.89
N GLY A 166 6.99 10.80 11.07
CA GLY A 166 6.31 10.62 12.37
C GLY A 166 5.81 9.21 12.68
N ALA A 167 6.17 8.20 11.88
CA ALA A 167 5.74 6.81 12.07
C ALA A 167 6.81 5.80 11.63
N GLN A 168 6.82 4.62 12.26
CA GLN A 168 7.67 3.50 11.88
C GLN A 168 6.88 2.21 11.99
N PHE A 169 6.98 1.36 10.97
CA PHE A 169 6.29 0.07 10.94
C PHE A 169 7.28 -1.08 10.74
N ASP A 170 7.13 -2.10 11.58
CA ASP A 170 7.91 -3.33 11.54
C ASP A 170 7.03 -4.45 10.98
N LEU A 171 7.31 -4.84 9.75
CA LEU A 171 6.59 -5.89 9.03
C LEU A 171 7.31 -7.23 9.21
N GLN A 172 6.59 -8.20 9.77
CA GLN A 172 7.07 -9.58 9.86
C GLN A 172 7.26 -10.19 8.46
N PRO A 173 8.10 -11.22 8.29
CA PRO A 173 8.31 -11.90 7.01
C PRO A 173 7.04 -12.22 6.21
N ARG A 174 6.02 -12.73 6.89
CA ARG A 174 4.72 -13.09 6.30
C ARG A 174 3.97 -11.91 5.70
N ALA A 175 4.34 -10.67 6.04
CA ALA A 175 3.73 -9.46 5.48
C ALA A 175 4.40 -8.97 4.19
N TYR A 176 5.60 -9.44 3.85
CA TYR A 176 6.28 -9.05 2.62
C TYR A 176 6.81 -10.24 1.80
N ILE A 177 6.57 -11.48 2.23
CA ILE A 177 6.79 -12.70 1.44
C ILE A 177 5.44 -13.31 1.07
N GLN A 178 5.25 -13.55 -0.22
CA GLN A 178 4.09 -14.20 -0.81
C GLN A 178 4.41 -15.66 -1.13
N GLN A 179 3.38 -16.49 -1.13
CA GLN A 179 3.47 -17.90 -1.51
C GLN A 179 2.60 -18.15 -2.74
N ASP A 180 3.13 -18.86 -3.71
CA ASP A 180 2.35 -19.43 -4.81
C ASP A 180 2.79 -20.85 -5.14
N VAL A 181 2.00 -21.54 -5.95
CA VAL A 181 2.31 -22.89 -6.43
C VAL A 181 2.59 -22.79 -7.92
N VAL A 182 3.80 -23.14 -8.33
CA VAL A 182 4.22 -23.20 -9.74
C VAL A 182 4.65 -24.62 -10.03
N GLU A 183 4.03 -25.25 -11.04
CA GLU A 183 4.33 -26.64 -11.45
C GLU A 183 4.27 -27.64 -10.28
N GLY A 184 3.29 -27.46 -9.38
CA GLY A 184 3.10 -28.31 -8.21
C GLY A 184 4.12 -28.10 -7.08
N ARG A 185 5.03 -27.13 -7.20
CA ARG A 185 5.99 -26.76 -6.15
C ARG A 185 5.64 -25.42 -5.54
N MET A 186 5.72 -25.34 -4.23
CA MET A 186 5.57 -24.09 -3.50
C MET A 186 6.76 -23.18 -3.78
N ARG A 187 6.49 -21.93 -4.13
CA ARG A 187 7.49 -20.90 -4.34
C ARG A 187 7.15 -19.71 -3.45
N CYS A 188 8.17 -19.20 -2.77
CA CYS A 188 8.06 -18.05 -1.89
C CYS A 188 8.86 -16.90 -2.46
N PHE A 189 8.23 -15.73 -2.58
CA PHE A 189 8.84 -14.57 -3.22
C PHE A 189 8.45 -13.27 -2.54
N SER A 190 9.29 -12.26 -2.64
CA SER A 190 9.02 -10.94 -2.08
C SER A 190 7.83 -10.26 -2.77
N SER A 191 6.95 -9.65 -1.98
CA SER A 191 5.86 -8.80 -2.47
C SER A 191 6.36 -7.47 -3.04
N ILE A 192 7.66 -7.16 -2.91
CA ILE A 192 8.31 -5.97 -3.45
C ILE A 192 8.99 -6.34 -4.77
N VAL A 193 8.37 -5.97 -5.89
CA VAL A 193 8.82 -6.35 -7.24
C VAL A 193 9.46 -5.18 -8.00
N PRO A 194 10.38 -5.48 -8.94
CA PRO A 194 10.94 -4.45 -9.82
C PRO A 194 9.92 -4.04 -10.88
N ASP A 195 9.75 -2.74 -11.09
CA ASP A 195 8.93 -2.19 -12.17
C ASP A 195 9.72 -1.07 -12.90
N PRO A 196 10.09 -1.25 -14.18
CA PRO A 196 10.81 -0.25 -14.97
C PRO A 196 10.07 1.08 -15.13
N ALA A 197 8.74 1.10 -14.98
CA ALA A 197 7.94 2.32 -15.04
C ALA A 197 8.03 3.16 -13.75
N VAL A 198 8.47 2.56 -12.64
CA VAL A 198 8.66 3.26 -11.37
C VAL A 198 10.00 3.99 -11.39
N LYS A 199 9.93 5.32 -11.28
CA LYS A 199 11.12 6.19 -11.19
C LYS A 199 11.92 5.89 -9.92
N SER A 200 13.22 6.16 -9.92
CA SER A 200 14.13 5.87 -8.79
C SER A 200 13.77 6.56 -7.47
N GLY A 201 12.89 7.57 -7.46
CA GLY A 201 12.39 8.22 -6.23
C GLY A 201 10.98 7.79 -5.82
N GLY A 202 10.38 6.82 -6.52
CA GLY A 202 9.00 6.39 -6.29
C GLY A 202 8.92 4.98 -5.72
N MET A 203 7.87 4.74 -4.95
CA MET A 203 7.44 3.41 -4.53
C MET A 203 5.92 3.32 -4.68
N ILE A 204 5.42 2.18 -5.17
CA ILE A 204 4.00 1.86 -5.11
C ILE A 204 3.80 0.86 -3.97
N LEU A 205 2.91 1.18 -3.04
CA LEU A 205 2.51 0.33 -1.93
C LEU A 205 1.16 -0.30 -2.31
N GLY A 206 1.21 -1.58 -2.69
CA GLY A 206 0.04 -2.33 -3.13
C GLY A 206 -0.76 -2.95 -1.98
N MET A 207 -1.76 -3.75 -2.34
CA MET A 207 -2.65 -4.44 -1.39
C MET A 207 -1.90 -5.38 -0.44
N THR A 208 -0.84 -6.07 -0.88
CA THR A 208 0.02 -6.88 -0.01
C THR A 208 0.68 -6.10 1.13
N PHE A 209 0.87 -4.79 0.98
CA PHE A 209 1.28 -3.92 2.09
C PHE A 209 0.05 -3.40 2.85
N MET A 210 -0.91 -2.84 2.11
CA MET A 210 -2.05 -2.14 2.68
C MET A 210 -2.93 -3.05 3.54
N GLU A 211 -3.05 -4.33 3.19
CA GLU A 211 -3.87 -5.27 3.92
C GLU A 211 -3.36 -5.50 5.33
N HIS A 212 -2.11 -5.19 5.69
CA HIS A 212 -1.63 -5.32 7.08
C HIS A 212 -2.05 -4.17 7.99
N PHE A 213 -2.80 -3.20 7.46
CA PHE A 213 -3.23 -2.02 8.20
C PHE A 213 -4.73 -1.80 8.03
N ILE A 214 -5.31 -1.17 9.05
CA ILE A 214 -6.51 -0.36 8.87
C ILE A 214 -6.00 1.02 8.45
N ILE A 215 -6.44 1.49 7.28
CA ILE A 215 -5.90 2.72 6.67
C ILE A 215 -7.01 3.74 6.53
N THR A 216 -6.82 4.93 7.06
CA THR A 216 -7.72 6.07 6.84
C THR A 216 -7.08 7.09 5.93
N PHE A 217 -7.82 7.55 4.94
CA PHE A 217 -7.41 8.52 3.94
C PHE A 217 -8.19 9.80 4.18
N ASP A 218 -7.55 10.80 4.80
CA ASP A 218 -8.20 12.05 5.21
C ASP A 218 -7.83 13.19 4.25
N GLN A 219 -8.75 13.50 3.34
CA GLN A 219 -8.56 14.54 2.34
C GLN A 219 -8.61 15.94 2.97
N GLN A 220 -9.44 16.11 4.00
CA GLN A 220 -9.61 17.41 4.67
C GLN A 220 -8.35 17.80 5.45
N GLN A 221 -7.76 16.84 6.17
CA GLN A 221 -6.53 17.06 6.95
C GLN A 221 -5.25 16.85 6.13
N ARG A 222 -5.35 16.33 4.89
CA ARG A 222 -4.22 15.93 4.05
C ARG A 222 -3.27 14.99 4.78
N LYS A 223 -3.84 13.93 5.36
CA LYS A 223 -3.10 12.88 6.07
C LYS A 223 -3.60 11.49 5.70
N MET A 224 -2.71 10.51 5.78
CA MET A 224 -3.07 9.09 5.86
C MET A 224 -2.80 8.59 7.27
N GLY A 225 -3.77 7.91 7.86
CA GLY A 225 -3.60 7.25 9.14
C GLY A 225 -3.40 5.75 8.97
N PHE A 226 -2.50 5.19 9.76
CA PHE A 226 -2.23 3.75 9.79
C PHE A 226 -2.42 3.21 11.19
N GLN A 227 -3.23 2.17 11.32
CA GLN A 227 -3.32 1.35 12.52
C GLN A 227 -2.97 -0.08 12.11
N GLN A 228 -2.01 -0.71 12.78
CA GLN A 228 -1.65 -2.09 12.49
C GLN A 228 -2.86 -3.01 12.69
N ARG A 229 -3.17 -3.83 11.69
CA ARG A 229 -4.26 -4.78 11.77
C ARG A 229 -3.79 -6.01 12.53
N VAL A 230 -4.50 -6.34 13.60
CA VAL A 230 -4.23 -7.54 14.39
C VAL A 230 -5.09 -8.69 13.85
N CYS A 231 -4.40 -9.74 13.43
CA CYS A 231 -4.88 -11.11 13.26
C CYS A 231 -4.09 -11.95 14.27
#